data_AF-T0ZL90-F1
#
_entry.id   AF-T0ZL90-F1
#
_cell.length_a   1.000
_cell.length_b   1.000
_cell.length_c   1.000
_cell.angle_alpha   90.00
_cell.angle_beta   90.00
_cell.angle_gamma   90.00
#
_symmetry.space_group_name_H-M   'P 1'
#
loop_
_entity.id
_entity.type
_entity.pdbx_description
1 polymer ?
#
loop_
_entity_poly.entity_id
_entity_poly.type
_entity_poly.pdbx_seq_one_letter_code
_entity_poly.pdbx_strand_id
1 'polypeptide(L)' 'MGIYLRAEPGDYAERVLVAGDPGRLTRLAHLLDDHRLVTEHRGLLGFTGFYHGVEVSVQATG' A
#
# COMPACT_ATOMS: atom_id res chain seq x y z
N MET A 1 9.20 -13.12 0.55
CA MET A 1 9.42 -12.36 1.79
C MET A 1 10.40 -11.19 1.64
N GLY A 2 9.88 -9.99 1.40
CA GLY A 2 10.69 -8.77 1.53
C GLY A 2 10.98 -8.46 3.01
N ILE A 3 12.25 -8.28 3.39
CA ILE A 3 12.68 -8.15 4.80
C ILE A 3 12.03 -6.95 5.51
N TYR A 4 11.86 -5.83 4.79
CA TYR A 4 11.36 -4.58 5.36
C TYR A 4 9.84 -4.47 5.31
N LEU A 5 9.23 -4.83 4.18
CA LEU A 5 7.80 -4.73 3.96
C LEU A 5 7.02 -5.94 4.48
N ARG A 6 7.67 -7.10 4.71
CA ARG A 6 7.01 -8.37 5.08
C ARG A 6 5.89 -8.79 4.12
N ALA A 7 6.11 -8.52 2.84
CA ALA A 7 5.18 -8.86 1.77
C ALA A 7 5.69 -10.01 0.90
N GLU A 8 4.74 -10.69 0.26
CA GLU A 8 4.95 -11.77 -0.70
C GLU A 8 4.60 -11.35 -2.14
N PRO A 9 5.07 -12.08 -3.16
CA PRO A 9 4.61 -11.87 -4.53
C PRO A 9 3.08 -11.95 -4.61
N GLY A 10 2.46 -10.95 -5.24
CA GLY A 10 1.00 -10.81 -5.29
C GLY A 10 0.39 -9.98 -4.16
N ASP A 11 1.18 -9.56 -3.16
CA ASP A 11 0.70 -8.62 -2.16
C ASP A 11 0.52 -7.20 -2.70
N TYR A 12 1.35 -6.82 -3.67
CA TYR A 12 1.27 -5.53 -4.34
C TYR A 12 0.79 -5.72 -5.79
N ALA A 13 0.01 -4.74 -6.22
CA ALA A 13 -0.39 -4.56 -7.61
C ALA A 13 0.83 -4.18 -8.47
N GLU A 14 0.67 -4.33 -9.79
CA GLU A 14 1.64 -3.86 -10.77
C GLU A 14 1.90 -2.33 -10.66
N ARG A 15 0.88 -1.57 -10.26
CA ARG A 15 0.92 -0.12 -10.11
C ARG A 15 1.04 0.24 -8.64
N VAL A 16 2.15 0.87 -8.25
CA VAL A 16 2.40 1.29 -6.87
C VAL A 16 2.66 2.80 -6.81
N LEU A 17 1.85 3.51 -6.03
CA LEU A 17 2.10 4.90 -5.66
C LEU A 17 2.90 4.94 -4.36
N VAL A 18 3.96 5.75 -4.32
CA VAL A 18 4.79 5.90 -3.13
C VAL A 18 4.72 7.32 -2.58
N ALA A 19 4.69 7.45 -1.25
CA ALA A 19 4.85 8.73 -0.57
C ALA A 19 5.58 8.55 0.77
N GLY A 20 6.24 9.60 1.26
CA GLY A 20 6.96 9.54 2.54
C GLY A 20 6.04 9.58 3.76
N ASP A 21 5.12 10.56 3.80
CA ASP A 21 4.23 10.78 4.94
C ASP A 21 3.17 9.68 5.11
N PRO A 22 3.21 8.89 6.21
CA PRO A 22 2.22 7.84 6.47
C PRO A 22 0.79 8.37 6.61
N GLY A 23 0.60 9.59 7.11
CA GLY A 23 -0.72 10.20 7.27
C GLY A 23 -1.40 10.47 5.91
N ARG A 24 -0.61 10.82 4.89
CA ARG A 24 -1.10 10.93 3.51
C ARG A 24 -1.54 9.58 2.95
N LEU A 25 -0.85 8.52 3.34
CA LEU A 25 -1.15 7.17 2.88
C LEU A 25 -2.43 6.61 3.45
N THR A 26 -2.72 6.85 4.73
CA THR A 26 -4.02 6.49 5.32
C THR A 26 -5.16 7.15 4.55
N ARG A 27 -5.00 8.43 4.17
CA ARG A 27 -6.00 9.14 3.36
C ARG A 27 -6.15 8.55 1.95
N LEU A 28 -5.05 8.16 1.30
CA LEU A 28 -5.09 7.52 -0.01
C LEU A 28 -5.73 6.13 0.03
N ALA A 29 -5.48 5.35 1.09
CA ALA A 29 -6.08 4.04 1.28
C ALA A 29 -7.62 4.12 1.32
N HIS A 30 -8.19 5.15 1.96
CA HIS A 30 -9.65 5.38 1.98
C HIS A 30 -10.26 5.77 0.62
N LEU A 31 -9.44 6.09 -0.40
CA LEU A 31 -9.91 6.32 -1.77
C LEU A 31 -9.92 5.04 -2.60
N LEU A 32 -9.40 3.94 -2.06
CA LEU A 32 -9.37 2.63 -2.71
C LEU A 32 -10.58 1.80 -2.28
N ASP A 33 -11.27 1.24 -3.27
CA ASP A 33 -12.31 0.24 -3.09
C ASP A 33 -11.67 -1.09 -2.64
N ASP A 34 -12.33 -1.81 -1.72
CA ASP A 34 -11.92 -3.11 -1.18
C ASP A 34 -10.44 -3.19 -0.75
N HIS A 35 -9.91 -2.10 -0.20
CA HIS A 35 -8.50 -2.07 0.20
C HIS A 35 -8.21 -2.97 1.39
N ARG A 36 -7.03 -3.59 1.37
CA ARG A 36 -6.46 -4.36 2.47
C ARG A 36 -5.13 -3.77 2.91
N LEU A 37 -4.85 -3.87 4.21
CA LEU A 37 -3.52 -3.60 4.75
C LEU A 37 -2.57 -4.70 4.30
N VAL A 38 -1.47 -4.32 3.66
CA VAL A 38 -0.37 -5.23 3.32
C VAL A 38 0.65 -5.24 4.44
N THR A 39 1.03 -4.05 4.94
CA THR A 39 2.04 -3.93 5.99
C THR A 39 1.95 -2.60 6.73
N GLU A 40 2.33 -2.64 8.00
CA GLU A 40 2.58 -1.46 8.85
C GLU A 40 3.94 -1.57 9.54
N HIS A 41 4.74 -2.56 9.15
CA HIS A 41 6.00 -2.90 9.80
C HIS A 41 6.97 -1.71 9.73
N ARG A 42 7.47 -1.28 10.89
CA ARG A 42 8.37 -0.12 11.03
C ARG A 42 7.78 1.21 10.54
N GLY A 43 6.45 1.35 10.54
CA GLY A 43 5.78 2.55 10.04
C GLY A 43 5.75 2.66 8.51
N LEU A 44 6.19 1.63 7.79
CA LEU A 44 6.13 1.56 6.33
C LEU A 44 4.73 1.16 5.87
N LEU A 45 3.72 1.98 6.17
CA LEU A 45 2.32 1.72 5.85
C LEU A 45 2.14 1.35 4.37
N GLY A 46 1.37 0.29 4.09
CA GLY A 46 1.17 -0.23 2.74
C GLY A 46 -0.21 -0.85 2.57
N PHE A 47 -0.89 -0.52 1.48
CA PHE A 47 -2.22 -1.04 1.16
C PHE A 47 -2.32 -1.41 -0.32
N THR A 48 -3.23 -2.34 -0.62
CA THR A 48 -3.62 -2.72 -1.97
C THR A 48 -5.13 -2.76 -2.05
N GLY A 49 -5.69 -2.20 -3.13
CA GLY A 49 -7.13 -2.16 -3.40
C GLY A 49 -7.38 -1.73 -4.83
N PHE A 50 -8.56 -1.20 -5.12
CA PHE A 50 -8.95 -0.79 -6.47
C PHE A 50 -9.22 0.71 -6.55
N TYR A 51 -8.76 1.33 -7.63
CA TYR A 51 -9.09 2.70 -7.98
C TYR A 51 -9.69 2.72 -9.39
N HIS A 52 -10.98 3.06 -9.49
CA HIS A 52 -11.75 2.96 -10.75
C HIS A 52 -11.63 1.58 -11.41
N GLY A 53 -11.72 0.50 -10.61
CA GLY A 53 -11.61 -0.88 -11.07
C GLY A 53 -10.20 -1.34 -11.45
N VAL A 54 -9.17 -0.49 -11.31
CA VAL A 54 -7.77 -0.86 -11.53
C VAL A 54 -7.12 -1.18 -10.20
N GLU A 55 -6.47 -2.34 -10.09
CA GLU A 55 -5.73 -2.70 -8.89
C GLU A 55 -4.51 -1.77 -8.73
N VAL A 56 -4.42 -1.13 -7.56
CA VAL A 56 -3.38 -0.17 -7.23
C VAL A 56 -2.92 -0.43 -5.80
N SER A 57 -1.63 -0.26 -5.56
CA SER A 57 -1.08 -0.24 -4.21
C SER A 57 -0.51 1.11 -3.84
N VAL A 58 -0.53 1.43 -2.55
CA VAL A 58 0.11 2.61 -1.98
C VAL A 58 1.13 2.16 -0.94
N GLN A 59 2.33 2.74 -0.95
CA GLN A 59 3.43 2.32 -0.08
C GLN A 59 4.23 3.49 0.51
N ALA A 60 4.41 3.47 1.83
CA ALA A 60 5.24 4.43 2.54
C ALA A 60 6.71 4.11 2.32
N THR A 61 7.55 5.13 2.11
CA THR A 61 9.00 4.94 1.94
C THR A 61 9.84 5.39 3.13
N GLY A 62 9.25 6.13 4.08
CA GLY A 62 9.94 6.69 5.24
C GLY A 62 9.49 8.10 5.56
#